data_AF-A0A915P0Y5-F1
#
_entry.id   AF-A0A915P0Y5-F1
#
_cell.length_a   1.000
_cell.length_b   1.000
_cell.length_c   1.000
_cell.angle_alpha   90.00
_cell.angle_beta   90.00
_cell.angle_gamma   90.00
#
_symmetry.space_group_name_H-M   'P 1'
#
loop_
_entity.id
_entity.type
_entity.pdbx_description
1 polymer ?
#
loop_
_entity_poly.entity_id
_entity_poly.type
_entity_poly.pdbx_seq_one_letter_code
_entity_poly.pdbx_strand_id
1 'polypeptide(L)'
;LNELPGLYKRNEEILNECSRLLKDEKETDENLRKQFTTKWTRMPSENLTPPFLQELGKFRGILQTAANADVSVRSKFEQNKRGMELLSLTENDLKLSIPGIGTYQSGASNSETVPKLRNLMNQIRCDMSNDFSKSLSETGVVDEKLSSDKIANLFKPLRDKVESSIKRQDSVMEEVQLWHKKFHEERQTTGGAERENFLKGLATAYDAFFRLQGDLNEGTKFYNDLTPILVRLQQKISDFCFARQTEKEDLMKQVQQNIVSGNETAGKTPYPYGVQPQQQQAQMGGYNTPYPVQYPGTYPGAFPQQQFGAFPPPPAFNQQQQQPPNNPTNPFQ
;
A
#
# COMPACT_ATOMS: atom_id res chain seq x y z
N LEU A 1 -14.17 6.86 -4.39
CA LEU A 1 -13.98 5.93 -5.53
C LEU A 1 -14.30 6.58 -6.89
N ASN A 2 -15.40 7.34 -7.01
CA ASN A 2 -15.73 8.05 -8.26
C ASN A 2 -14.86 9.29 -8.54
N GLU A 3 -14.22 9.85 -7.51
CA GLU A 3 -13.38 11.05 -7.64
C GLU A 3 -11.96 10.75 -8.14
N LEU A 4 -11.42 9.57 -7.83
CA LEU A 4 -10.04 9.18 -8.19
C LEU A 4 -9.76 9.28 -9.70
N PRO A 5 -10.65 8.80 -10.61
CA PRO A 5 -10.44 8.99 -12.05
C PRO A 5 -10.35 10.46 -12.47
N GLY A 6 -11.12 11.35 -11.84
CA GLY A 6 -11.07 12.78 -12.11
C GLY A 6 -9.75 13.42 -11.66
N LEU A 7 -9.25 13.02 -10.48
CA LEU A 7 -7.96 13.46 -9.95
C LEU A 7 -6.78 12.94 -10.79
N TYR A 8 -6.83 11.67 -11.22
CA TYR A 8 -5.88 11.10 -12.15
C TYR A 8 -5.85 11.91 -13.46
N LYS A 9 -7.03 12.11 -14.08
CA LYS A 9 -7.16 12.79 -15.37
C LYS A 9 -6.60 14.22 -15.31
N ARG A 10 -6.90 14.96 -14.25
CA ARG A 10 -6.34 16.31 -14.05
C ARG A 10 -4.81 16.30 -14.04
N ASN A 11 -4.19 15.36 -13.32
CA ASN A 11 -2.74 15.24 -13.25
C ASN A 11 -2.14 14.81 -14.60
N GLU A 12 -2.82 13.92 -15.32
CA GLU A 12 -2.44 13.48 -16.68
C GLU A 12 -2.50 14.64 -17.69
N GLU A 13 -3.55 15.46 -17.65
CA GLU A 13 -3.72 16.64 -18.49
C GLU A 13 -2.56 17.64 -18.30
N ILE A 14 -2.13 17.88 -17.05
CA ILE A 14 -0.97 18.74 -16.77
C ILE A 14 0.31 18.17 -17.40
N LEU A 15 0.56 16.88 -17.26
CA LEU A 15 1.75 16.23 -17.86
C LEU A 15 1.72 16.23 -19.38
N ASN A 16 0.54 16.05 -19.97
CA ASN A 16 0.35 16.10 -21.42
C ASN A 16 0.60 17.51 -21.96
N GLU A 17 0.12 18.54 -21.27
CA GLU A 17 0.39 19.93 -21.63
C GLU A 17 1.88 20.27 -21.56
N CYS A 18 2.56 19.86 -20.49
CA CYS A 18 4.02 20.00 -20.40
C CYS A 18 4.76 19.32 -21.56
N SER A 19 4.32 18.12 -21.94
CA SER A 19 4.90 17.37 -23.06
C SER A 19 4.66 18.09 -24.39
N ARG A 20 3.47 18.68 -24.56
CA ARG A 20 3.10 19.48 -25.74
C ARG A 20 3.96 20.72 -25.86
N LEU A 21 4.14 21.49 -24.78
CA LEU A 21 4.96 22.71 -24.78
C LEU A 21 6.40 22.45 -25.23
N LEU A 22 7.03 21.38 -24.70
CA LEU A 22 8.40 21.00 -25.10
C LEU A 22 8.47 20.53 -26.55
N LYS A 23 7.45 19.80 -27.02
CA LYS A 23 7.38 19.33 -28.41
C LYS A 23 7.23 20.50 -29.39
N ASP A 24 6.32 21.42 -29.10
CA ASP A 24 6.04 22.59 -29.93
C ASP A 24 7.28 23.50 -30.02
N GLU A 25 8.01 23.66 -28.91
CA GLU A 25 9.27 24.41 -28.86
C GLU A 25 10.36 23.74 -29.71
N LYS A 26 10.53 22.42 -29.58
CA LYS A 26 11.51 21.64 -30.37
C LYS A 26 11.19 21.72 -31.87
N GLU A 27 9.94 21.50 -32.25
CA GLU A 27 9.51 21.56 -33.65
C GLU A 27 9.70 22.95 -34.25
N THR A 28 9.42 24.01 -33.48
CA THR A 28 9.67 25.39 -33.89
C THR A 28 11.17 25.66 -34.09
N ASP A 29 12.04 25.20 -33.19
CA ASP A 29 13.49 25.35 -33.34
C ASP A 29 14.02 24.60 -34.57
N GLU A 30 13.60 23.37 -34.78
CA GLU A 30 14.00 22.55 -35.92
C GLU A 30 13.57 23.18 -37.25
N ASN A 31 12.34 23.70 -37.32
CA ASN A 31 11.83 24.34 -38.52
C ASN A 31 12.62 25.62 -38.86
N LEU A 32 12.92 26.45 -37.86
CA LEU A 32 13.71 27.67 -38.08
C LEU A 32 15.17 27.37 -38.41
N ARG A 33 15.75 26.33 -37.81
CA ARG A 33 17.09 25.85 -38.16
C ARG A 33 17.16 25.34 -39.59
N LYS A 34 16.12 24.66 -40.08
CA LYS A 34 16.02 24.26 -41.50
C LYS A 34 15.93 25.47 -42.42
N GLN A 35 15.12 26.48 -42.07
CA GLN A 35 14.92 27.68 -42.90
C GLN A 35 16.16 28.59 -42.97
N PHE A 36 16.80 28.85 -41.83
CA PHE A 36 17.87 29.84 -41.72
C PHE A 36 19.28 29.23 -41.64
N THR A 37 19.39 27.90 -41.54
CA THR A 37 20.63 27.10 -41.60
C THR A 37 21.78 27.72 -40.81
N THR A 38 22.75 28.35 -41.48
CA THR A 38 23.96 28.91 -40.87
C THR A 38 23.70 30.19 -40.07
N LYS A 39 22.59 30.90 -40.33
CA LYS A 39 22.19 32.11 -39.63
C LYS A 39 21.44 31.82 -38.31
N TRP A 40 20.99 30.57 -38.09
CA TRP A 40 20.30 30.15 -36.86
C TRP A 40 21.28 29.54 -35.85
N THR A 41 21.93 30.39 -35.06
CA THR A 41 23.09 30.00 -34.23
C THR A 41 22.75 29.65 -32.78
N ARG A 42 21.49 29.77 -32.35
CA ARG A 42 21.10 29.43 -30.97
C ARG A 42 21.24 27.94 -30.66
N MET A 43 21.40 27.62 -29.38
CA MET A 43 21.53 26.23 -28.92
C MET A 43 20.29 25.40 -29.32
N PRO A 44 20.47 24.18 -29.86
CA PRO A 44 19.36 23.29 -30.16
C PRO A 44 18.54 22.96 -28.92
N SER A 45 17.23 22.98 -29.06
CA SER A 45 16.29 22.63 -28.00
C SER A 45 16.50 21.22 -27.45
N GLU A 46 16.90 20.29 -28.31
CA GLU A 46 17.21 18.90 -27.93
C GLU A 46 18.34 18.79 -26.89
N ASN A 47 19.26 19.76 -26.83
CA ASN A 47 20.33 19.76 -25.85
C ASN A 47 19.91 20.35 -24.49
N LEU A 48 18.81 21.09 -24.45
CA LEU A 48 18.32 21.80 -23.25
C LEU A 48 17.14 21.09 -22.58
N THR A 49 16.36 20.35 -23.33
CA THR A 49 15.17 19.62 -22.86
C THR A 49 15.39 18.29 -22.09
N PRO A 50 16.56 17.59 -22.11
CA PRO A 50 16.69 16.28 -21.46
C PRO A 50 16.33 16.25 -19.97
N PRO A 51 16.69 17.24 -19.13
CA PRO A 51 16.28 17.26 -17.72
C PRO A 51 14.76 17.31 -17.54
N PHE A 52 14.05 18.09 -18.36
CA PHE A 52 12.59 18.16 -18.30
C PHE A 52 11.93 16.86 -18.75
N LEU A 53 12.46 16.22 -19.79
CA LEU A 53 11.96 14.92 -20.26
C LEU A 53 12.15 13.82 -19.21
N GLN A 54 13.27 13.85 -18.47
CA GLN A 54 13.52 12.93 -17.37
C GLN A 54 12.51 13.14 -16.22
N GLU A 55 12.26 14.40 -15.81
CA GLU A 55 11.25 14.70 -14.79
C GLU A 55 9.84 14.27 -15.24
N LEU A 56 9.45 14.54 -16.50
CA LEU A 56 8.17 14.10 -17.06
C LEU A 56 8.03 12.57 -17.06
N GLY A 57 9.08 11.85 -17.47
CA GLY A 57 9.10 10.39 -17.46
C GLY A 57 8.92 9.83 -16.05
N LYS A 58 9.59 10.42 -15.05
CA LYS A 58 9.44 10.05 -13.65
C LYS A 58 8.00 10.22 -13.16
N PHE A 59 7.38 11.37 -13.41
CA PHE A 59 6.01 11.62 -12.95
C PHE A 59 4.97 10.77 -13.70
N ARG A 60 5.17 10.50 -15.00
CA ARG A 60 4.35 9.52 -15.73
C ARG A 60 4.44 8.12 -15.12
N GLY A 61 5.64 7.68 -14.75
CA GLY A 61 5.83 6.40 -14.07
C GLY A 61 5.10 6.34 -12.72
N ILE A 62 5.23 7.38 -11.90
CA ILE A 62 4.52 7.51 -10.62
C ILE A 62 3.00 7.47 -10.81
N LEU A 63 2.49 8.20 -11.80
CA LEU A 63 1.07 8.26 -12.11
C LEU A 63 0.53 6.90 -12.60
N GLN A 64 1.30 6.17 -13.41
CA GLN A 64 0.95 4.82 -13.85
C GLN A 64 0.90 3.82 -12.69
N THR A 65 1.85 3.89 -11.76
CA THR A 65 1.85 3.03 -10.56
C THR A 65 0.61 3.28 -9.71
N ALA A 66 0.22 4.54 -9.52
CA ALA A 66 -1.00 4.90 -8.81
C ALA A 66 -2.27 4.38 -9.51
N ALA A 67 -2.34 4.49 -10.84
CA ALA A 67 -3.46 3.94 -11.62
C ALA A 67 -3.60 2.42 -11.46
N ASN A 68 -2.48 1.69 -11.43
CA ASN A 68 -2.52 0.24 -11.19
C ASN A 68 -3.01 -0.10 -9.78
N ALA A 69 -2.62 0.70 -8.78
CA ALA A 69 -3.12 0.55 -7.41
C ALA A 69 -4.64 0.81 -7.34
N ASP A 70 -5.15 1.85 -8.02
CA ASP A 70 -6.58 2.15 -8.09
C ASP A 70 -7.41 1.02 -8.70
N VAL A 71 -6.87 0.33 -9.71
CA VAL A 71 -7.51 -0.87 -10.30
C VAL A 71 -7.62 -1.99 -9.25
N SER A 72 -6.57 -2.21 -8.44
CA SER A 72 -6.59 -3.20 -7.36
C SER A 72 -7.64 -2.85 -6.30
N VAL A 73 -7.70 -1.58 -5.88
CA VAL A 73 -8.69 -1.07 -4.91
C VAL A 73 -10.11 -1.26 -5.45
N ARG A 74 -10.35 -0.92 -6.71
CA ARG A 74 -11.66 -1.13 -7.36
C ARG A 74 -12.03 -2.61 -7.41
N SER A 75 -11.11 -3.49 -7.76
CA SER A 75 -11.35 -4.94 -7.79
C SER A 75 -11.72 -5.48 -6.41
N LYS A 76 -10.98 -5.09 -5.37
CA LYS A 76 -11.27 -5.45 -3.98
C LYS A 76 -12.63 -4.92 -3.52
N PHE A 77 -13.00 -3.71 -3.94
CA PHE A 77 -14.33 -3.15 -3.66
C PHE A 77 -15.42 -4.01 -4.28
N GLU A 78 -15.37 -4.32 -5.58
CA GLU A 78 -16.40 -5.13 -6.24
C GLU A 78 -16.53 -6.54 -5.63
N GLN A 79 -15.42 -7.16 -5.22
CA GLN A 79 -15.43 -8.47 -4.56
C GLN A 79 -16.15 -8.46 -3.20
N ASN A 80 -16.06 -7.35 -2.46
CA ASN A 80 -16.62 -7.24 -1.11
C ASN A 80 -17.93 -6.43 -1.04
N LYS A 81 -18.33 -5.81 -2.16
CA LYS A 81 -19.48 -4.91 -2.28
C LYS A 81 -20.76 -5.52 -1.72
N ARG A 82 -21.09 -6.75 -2.13
CA ARG A 82 -22.30 -7.44 -1.65
C ARG A 82 -22.32 -7.58 -0.12
N GLY A 83 -21.19 -7.90 0.50
CA GLY A 83 -21.09 -8.02 1.95
C GLY A 83 -21.28 -6.68 2.66
N MET A 84 -20.73 -5.61 2.09
CA MET A 84 -20.92 -4.24 2.61
C MET A 84 -22.37 -3.77 2.46
N GLU A 85 -23.02 -4.07 1.34
CA GLU A 85 -24.44 -3.78 1.11
C GLU A 85 -25.32 -4.50 2.15
N LEU A 86 -25.05 -5.79 2.42
CA LEU A 86 -25.75 -6.54 3.46
C LEU A 86 -25.56 -5.93 4.85
N LEU A 87 -24.34 -5.52 5.20
CA LEU A 87 -24.05 -4.85 6.47
C LEU A 87 -24.70 -3.46 6.59
N SER A 88 -25.15 -2.87 5.48
CA SER A 88 -25.82 -1.57 5.44
C SER A 88 -27.35 -1.68 5.55
N LEU A 89 -27.90 -2.89 5.56
CA LEU A 89 -29.34 -3.13 5.74
C LEU A 89 -29.79 -2.88 7.18
N THR A 90 -31.10 -2.82 7.40
CA THR A 90 -31.66 -2.78 8.76
C THR A 90 -31.40 -4.10 9.49
N GLU A 91 -31.40 -4.08 10.82
CA GLU A 91 -31.15 -5.29 11.63
C GLU A 91 -32.14 -6.42 11.29
N ASN A 92 -33.39 -6.08 11.00
CA ASN A 92 -34.42 -7.07 10.64
C ASN A 92 -34.13 -7.71 9.27
N ASP A 93 -33.76 -6.92 8.26
CA ASP A 93 -33.46 -7.40 6.91
C ASP A 93 -32.15 -8.21 6.88
N LEU A 94 -31.15 -7.79 7.67
CA LEU A 94 -29.90 -8.52 7.84
C LEU A 94 -30.16 -9.90 8.50
N LYS A 95 -31.00 -9.95 9.54
CA LYS A 95 -31.40 -11.23 10.15
C LYS A 95 -32.08 -12.13 9.12
N LEU A 96 -33.04 -11.62 8.36
CA LEU A 96 -33.72 -12.40 7.31
C LEU A 96 -32.78 -12.92 6.23
N SER A 97 -31.65 -12.23 6.00
CA SER A 97 -30.64 -12.63 5.02
C SER A 97 -29.72 -13.76 5.50
N ILE A 98 -29.71 -14.11 6.80
CA ILE A 98 -28.87 -15.18 7.35
C ILE A 98 -29.49 -16.55 7.05
N PRO A 99 -28.78 -17.44 6.31
CA PRO A 99 -29.28 -18.77 6.02
C PRO A 99 -29.55 -19.60 7.28
N GLY A 100 -30.70 -20.29 7.28
CA GLY A 100 -31.04 -21.35 8.24
C GLY A 100 -31.73 -20.91 9.54
N ILE A 101 -32.08 -19.63 9.75
CA ILE A 101 -32.77 -19.18 10.98
C ILE A 101 -34.03 -20.01 11.32
N GLY A 102 -34.78 -20.50 10.32
CA GLY A 102 -35.95 -21.36 10.53
C GLY A 102 -35.66 -22.86 10.78
N THR A 103 -34.51 -23.38 10.33
CA THR A 103 -34.16 -24.81 10.44
C THR A 103 -33.42 -25.14 11.73
N TYR A 104 -32.63 -24.20 12.30
CA TYR A 104 -31.94 -24.42 13.58
C TYR A 104 -32.89 -24.51 14.78
N GLN A 105 -34.01 -23.77 14.77
CA GLN A 105 -35.01 -23.86 15.85
C GLN A 105 -35.75 -25.21 15.85
N SER A 106 -35.78 -25.90 14.72
CA SER A 106 -36.51 -27.17 14.57
C SER A 106 -35.60 -28.40 14.71
N GLY A 107 -34.32 -28.31 14.29
CA GLY A 107 -33.35 -29.41 14.37
C GLY A 107 -32.55 -29.46 15.67
N ALA A 108 -32.09 -28.31 16.20
CA ALA A 108 -31.28 -28.29 17.42
C ALA A 108 -32.11 -28.40 18.71
N SER A 109 -33.37 -27.95 18.67
CA SER A 109 -34.32 -28.07 19.81
C SER A 109 -34.86 -29.50 19.98
N ASN A 110 -34.78 -30.35 18.94
CA ASN A 110 -35.22 -31.75 18.95
C ASN A 110 -34.06 -32.76 18.94
N SER A 111 -32.81 -32.29 18.91
CA SER A 111 -31.60 -33.13 18.91
C SER A 111 -31.26 -33.55 20.35
N GLU A 112 -31.32 -34.86 20.63
CA GLU A 112 -30.94 -35.48 21.91
C GLU A 112 -29.47 -35.23 22.28
N THR A 113 -28.67 -34.84 21.28
CA THR A 113 -27.22 -34.63 21.29
C THR A 113 -26.82 -33.44 22.17
N VAL A 114 -27.57 -32.33 22.11
CA VAL A 114 -27.32 -31.10 22.88
C VAL A 114 -27.55 -31.26 24.40
N PRO A 115 -28.69 -31.80 24.88
CA PRO A 115 -28.90 -32.03 26.32
C PRO A 115 -27.94 -33.08 26.89
N LYS A 116 -27.58 -34.12 26.11
CA LYS A 116 -26.58 -35.12 26.53
C LYS A 116 -25.19 -34.51 26.70
N LEU A 117 -24.71 -33.72 25.76
CA LEU A 117 -23.43 -33.00 25.89
C LEU A 117 -23.41 -32.05 27.09
N ARG A 118 -24.51 -31.32 27.33
CA ARG A 118 -24.62 -30.44 28.51
C ARG A 118 -24.60 -31.23 29.83
N ASN A 119 -25.23 -32.40 29.87
CA ASN A 119 -25.20 -33.28 31.03
C ASN A 119 -23.79 -33.85 31.29
N LEU A 120 -23.10 -34.33 30.24
CA LEU A 120 -21.75 -34.85 30.34
C LEU A 120 -20.74 -33.79 30.80
N MET A 121 -20.85 -32.56 30.28
CA MET A 121 -20.02 -31.43 30.73
C MET A 121 -20.21 -31.09 32.21
N ASN A 122 -21.42 -31.28 32.75
CA ASN A 122 -21.68 -31.11 34.18
C ASN A 122 -21.09 -32.26 35.02
N GLN A 123 -20.96 -33.47 34.47
CA GLN A 123 -20.35 -34.61 35.16
C GLN A 123 -18.82 -34.51 35.23
N ILE A 124 -18.17 -33.80 34.29
CA ILE A 124 -16.71 -33.55 34.30
C ILE A 124 -16.31 -32.61 35.45
N ARG A 125 -17.24 -31.77 35.96
CA ARG A 125 -17.03 -30.92 37.13
C ARG A 125 -17.02 -31.74 38.43
N CYS A 126 -15.92 -32.43 38.66
CA CYS A 126 -15.61 -33.19 39.86
C CYS A 126 -14.71 -32.35 40.77
N ASP A 127 -15.28 -31.66 41.76
CA ASP A 127 -14.52 -30.93 42.78
C ASP A 127 -14.27 -31.81 44.01
N MET A 128 -13.12 -32.50 44.03
CA MET A 128 -12.69 -33.37 45.13
C MET A 128 -12.02 -32.60 46.27
N SER A 129 -11.87 -31.27 46.17
CA SER A 129 -11.16 -30.49 47.19
C SER A 129 -11.84 -30.57 48.55
N ASN A 130 -13.17 -30.55 48.59
CA ASN A 130 -13.93 -30.64 49.85
C ASN A 130 -13.81 -32.02 50.52
N ASP A 131 -13.80 -33.09 49.73
CA ASP A 131 -13.63 -34.45 50.25
C ASP A 131 -12.20 -34.69 50.76
N PHE A 132 -11.20 -34.12 50.09
CA PHE A 132 -9.80 -34.18 50.51
C PHE A 132 -9.56 -33.39 51.80
N SER A 133 -10.09 -32.16 51.90
CA SER A 133 -10.00 -31.33 53.11
C SER A 133 -10.66 -31.99 54.32
N LYS A 134 -11.82 -32.64 54.11
CA LYS A 134 -12.51 -33.39 55.16
C LYS A 134 -11.69 -34.60 55.63
N SER A 135 -11.21 -35.42 54.69
CA SER A 135 -10.41 -36.61 55.03
C SER A 135 -9.09 -36.25 55.73
N LEU A 136 -8.46 -35.12 55.37
CA LEU A 136 -7.23 -34.63 55.99
C LEU A 136 -7.46 -34.10 57.42
N SER A 137 -8.60 -33.46 57.67
CA SER A 137 -8.98 -32.99 59.02
C SER A 137 -9.30 -34.13 59.99
N GLU A 138 -9.83 -35.24 59.48
CA GLU A 138 -10.19 -36.43 60.28
C GLU A 138 -8.98 -37.32 60.60
N THR A 139 -7.87 -37.22 59.86
CA THR A 139 -6.71 -38.13 59.98
C THR A 139 -5.56 -37.66 60.87
N GLY A 140 -5.57 -36.39 61.34
CA GLY A 140 -4.71 -35.85 62.42
C GLY A 140 -3.23 -36.28 62.50
N VAL A 141 -2.30 -35.33 62.25
CA VAL A 141 -0.83 -35.39 62.49
C VAL A 141 -0.16 -36.75 62.24
N VAL A 142 0.43 -36.90 61.05
CA VAL A 142 1.23 -38.06 60.62
C VAL A 142 2.54 -38.11 61.41
N ASP A 143 2.72 -39.15 62.24
CA ASP A 143 3.97 -39.46 62.95
C ASP A 143 4.96 -40.22 62.02
N GLU A 144 6.25 -39.90 62.12
CA GLU A 144 7.33 -40.22 61.16
C GLU A 144 7.75 -41.71 61.13
N LYS A 145 7.07 -42.57 61.90
CA LYS A 145 7.34 -44.03 62.00
C LYS A 145 6.22 -44.93 61.47
N LEU A 146 5.30 -44.39 60.67
CA LEU A 146 4.26 -45.19 60.05
C LEU A 146 4.83 -45.99 58.86
N SER A 147 4.89 -47.32 58.98
CA SER A 147 5.28 -48.20 57.87
C SER A 147 4.52 -47.84 56.59
N SER A 148 5.22 -47.87 55.44
CA SER A 148 4.65 -47.67 54.10
C SER A 148 3.33 -48.43 53.91
N ASP A 149 3.19 -49.61 54.52
CA ASP A 149 1.98 -50.43 54.45
C ASP A 149 0.78 -49.83 55.21
N LYS A 150 1.00 -49.16 56.35
CA LYS A 150 -0.07 -48.47 57.09
C LYS A 150 -0.51 -47.21 56.36
N ILE A 151 0.42 -46.44 55.79
CA ILE A 151 0.12 -45.29 54.93
C ILE A 151 -0.67 -45.77 53.70
N ALA A 152 -0.21 -46.84 53.06
CA ALA A 152 -0.90 -47.44 51.93
C ALA A 152 -2.33 -47.88 52.29
N ASN A 153 -2.54 -48.49 53.46
CA ASN A 153 -3.87 -48.91 53.90
C ASN A 153 -4.78 -47.73 54.28
N LEU A 154 -4.24 -46.69 54.94
CA LEU A 154 -4.99 -45.48 55.31
C LEU A 154 -5.46 -44.70 54.09
N PHE A 155 -4.62 -44.56 53.08
CA PHE A 155 -4.95 -43.83 51.85
C PHE A 155 -5.58 -44.71 50.77
N LYS A 156 -5.70 -46.04 50.97
CA LYS A 156 -6.32 -46.95 50.01
C LYS A 156 -7.73 -46.50 49.58
N PRO A 157 -8.65 -46.14 50.50
CA PRO A 157 -9.99 -45.70 50.11
C PRO A 157 -9.97 -44.40 49.28
N LEU A 158 -9.02 -43.50 49.56
CA LEU A 158 -8.86 -42.26 48.80
C LEU A 158 -8.24 -42.54 47.41
N ARG A 159 -7.25 -43.44 47.33
CA ARG A 159 -6.67 -43.89 46.06
C ARG A 159 -7.71 -44.61 45.20
N ASP A 160 -8.53 -45.48 45.78
CA ASP A 160 -9.61 -46.18 45.09
C ASP A 160 -10.66 -45.18 44.57
N LYS A 161 -10.97 -44.11 45.33
CA LYS A 161 -11.82 -43.01 44.88
C LYS A 161 -11.20 -42.21 43.73
N VAL A 162 -9.91 -41.89 43.82
CA VAL A 162 -9.18 -41.18 42.75
C VAL A 162 -9.11 -42.04 41.48
N GLU A 163 -8.80 -43.32 41.60
CA GLU A 163 -8.76 -44.26 40.47
C GLU A 163 -10.15 -44.43 39.84
N SER A 164 -11.20 -44.53 40.67
CA SER A 164 -12.59 -44.57 40.19
C SER A 164 -13.00 -43.26 39.51
N SER A 165 -12.52 -42.11 40.00
CA SER A 165 -12.74 -40.80 39.38
C SER A 165 -12.05 -40.69 38.03
N ILE A 166 -10.80 -41.15 37.92
CA ILE A 166 -10.04 -41.15 36.66
C ILE A 166 -10.75 -42.06 35.64
N LYS A 167 -11.10 -43.29 36.01
CA LYS A 167 -11.86 -44.20 35.13
C LYS A 167 -13.20 -43.61 34.68
N ARG A 168 -13.89 -42.90 35.57
CA ARG A 168 -15.12 -42.18 35.23
C ARG A 168 -14.85 -41.03 34.26
N GLN A 169 -13.80 -40.24 34.48
CA GLN A 169 -13.42 -39.15 33.59
C GLN A 169 -13.05 -39.66 32.19
N ASP A 170 -12.31 -40.76 32.09
CA ASP A 170 -11.97 -41.39 30.81
C ASP A 170 -13.23 -41.82 30.05
N SER A 171 -14.15 -42.51 30.72
CA SER A 171 -15.43 -42.93 30.13
C SER A 171 -16.30 -41.74 29.69
N VAL A 172 -16.40 -40.70 30.53
CA VAL A 172 -17.15 -39.48 30.19
C VAL A 172 -16.50 -38.74 29.03
N MET A 173 -15.17 -38.74 28.94
CA MET A 173 -14.44 -38.09 27.84
C MET A 173 -14.67 -38.81 26.50
N GLU A 174 -14.67 -40.15 26.51
CA GLU A 174 -15.03 -40.94 25.33
C GLU A 174 -16.46 -40.64 24.85
N GLU A 175 -17.41 -40.55 25.79
CA GLU A 175 -18.79 -40.18 25.47
C GLU A 175 -18.89 -38.75 24.91
N VAL A 176 -18.18 -37.79 25.50
CA VAL A 176 -18.15 -36.41 24.99
C VAL A 176 -17.59 -36.36 23.57
N GLN A 177 -16.51 -37.09 23.27
CA GLN A 177 -15.94 -37.14 21.92
C GLN A 177 -16.93 -37.75 20.91
N LEU A 178 -17.60 -38.83 21.27
CA LEU A 178 -18.60 -39.48 20.43
C LEU A 178 -19.78 -38.54 20.13
N TRP A 179 -20.34 -37.91 21.16
CA TRP A 179 -21.47 -37.01 21.02
C TRP A 179 -21.09 -35.69 20.34
N HIS A 180 -19.87 -35.21 20.52
CA HIS A 180 -19.35 -34.05 19.79
C HIS A 180 -19.23 -34.34 18.29
N LYS A 181 -18.74 -35.53 17.91
CA LYS A 181 -18.67 -35.96 16.51
C LYS A 181 -20.06 -36.02 15.87
N LYS A 182 -21.04 -36.63 16.55
CA LYS A 182 -22.44 -36.66 16.09
C LYS A 182 -23.04 -35.26 15.95
N PHE A 183 -22.80 -34.38 16.91
CA PHE A 183 -23.25 -32.99 16.87
C PHE A 183 -22.64 -32.23 15.68
N HIS A 184 -21.36 -32.47 15.38
CA HIS A 184 -20.68 -31.85 14.26
C HIS A 184 -21.25 -32.35 12.91
N GLU A 185 -21.55 -33.64 12.79
CA GLU A 185 -22.18 -34.24 11.62
C GLU A 185 -23.61 -33.70 11.39
N GLU A 186 -24.42 -33.60 12.45
CA GLU A 186 -25.77 -32.99 12.41
C GLU A 186 -25.74 -31.51 11.99
N ARG A 187 -24.70 -30.77 12.39
CA ARG A 187 -24.55 -29.35 12.00
C ARG A 187 -24.19 -29.16 10.54
N GLN A 188 -23.43 -30.08 9.93
CA GLN A 188 -23.08 -29.96 8.51
C GLN A 188 -24.28 -30.23 7.60
N THR A 189 -25.18 -31.13 7.98
CA THR A 189 -26.36 -31.50 7.17
C THR A 189 -27.50 -30.48 7.23
N THR A 190 -27.56 -29.64 8.27
CA THR A 190 -28.68 -28.71 8.52
C THR A 190 -28.39 -27.26 8.06
N GLY A 191 -27.47 -27.06 7.11
CA GLY A 191 -27.10 -25.74 6.59
C GLY A 191 -26.14 -24.93 7.47
N GLY A 192 -25.59 -25.54 8.53
CA GLY A 192 -24.64 -24.91 9.47
C GLY A 192 -23.41 -24.32 8.79
N ALA A 193 -22.89 -25.03 7.78
CA ALA A 193 -21.75 -24.60 6.98
C ALA A 193 -22.07 -23.36 6.13
N GLU A 194 -23.27 -23.27 5.55
CA GLU A 194 -23.70 -22.11 4.75
C GLU A 194 -23.85 -20.87 5.63
N ARG A 195 -24.46 -21.02 6.81
CA ARG A 195 -24.55 -19.93 7.79
C ARG A 195 -23.17 -19.47 8.27
N GLU A 196 -22.28 -20.41 8.57
CA GLU A 196 -20.92 -20.10 8.99
C GLU A 196 -20.16 -19.35 7.89
N ASN A 197 -20.23 -19.82 6.64
CA ASN A 197 -19.63 -19.16 5.49
C ASN A 197 -20.22 -17.76 5.26
N PHE A 198 -21.54 -17.60 5.42
CA PHE A 198 -22.21 -16.31 5.32
C PHE A 198 -21.68 -15.32 6.38
N LEU A 199 -21.60 -15.73 7.64
CA LEU A 199 -21.10 -14.89 8.73
C LEU A 199 -19.60 -14.55 8.56
N LYS A 200 -18.78 -15.52 8.13
CA LYS A 200 -17.37 -15.27 7.79
C LYS A 200 -17.25 -14.24 6.65
N GLY A 201 -18.13 -14.34 5.65
CA GLY A 201 -18.22 -13.38 4.55
C GLY A 201 -18.53 -11.96 5.03
N LEU A 202 -19.48 -11.81 5.95
CA LEU A 202 -19.80 -10.51 6.56
C LEU A 202 -18.62 -9.93 7.37
N ALA A 203 -17.94 -10.75 8.18
CA ALA A 203 -16.75 -10.31 8.91
C ALA A 203 -15.63 -9.85 7.96
N THR A 204 -15.41 -10.60 6.88
CA THR A 204 -14.43 -10.24 5.83
C THR A 204 -14.80 -8.91 5.16
N ALA A 205 -16.08 -8.71 4.85
CA ALA A 205 -16.56 -7.48 4.22
C ALA A 205 -16.41 -6.25 5.14
N TYR A 206 -16.63 -6.42 6.45
CA TYR A 206 -16.38 -5.39 7.46
C TYR A 206 -14.91 -4.96 7.49
N ASP A 207 -13.99 -5.93 7.56
CA ASP A 207 -12.55 -5.63 7.55
C ASP A 207 -12.12 -4.98 6.22
N ALA A 208 -12.68 -5.47 5.10
CA ALA A 208 -12.43 -4.92 3.78
C ALA A 208 -12.90 -3.46 3.67
N PHE A 209 -14.00 -3.08 4.31
CA PHE A 209 -14.51 -1.71 4.30
C PHE A 209 -13.50 -0.72 4.87
N PHE A 210 -12.97 -0.96 6.06
CA PHE A 210 -12.00 -0.04 6.68
C PHE A 210 -10.68 0.02 5.92
N ARG A 211 -10.23 -1.12 5.38
CA ARG A 211 -9.03 -1.16 4.52
C ARG A 211 -9.24 -0.34 3.25
N LEU A 212 -10.35 -0.55 2.55
CA LEU A 212 -10.69 0.19 1.34
C LEU A 212 -10.89 1.68 1.61
N GLN A 213 -11.48 2.04 2.74
CA GLN A 213 -11.60 3.44 3.16
C GLN A 213 -10.22 4.07 3.36
N GLY A 214 -9.29 3.36 4.00
CA GLY A 214 -7.89 3.77 4.13
C GLY A 214 -7.22 3.99 2.77
N ASP A 215 -7.28 2.97 1.90
CA ASP A 215 -6.70 3.00 0.55
C ASP A 215 -7.25 4.18 -0.28
N LEU A 216 -8.57 4.43 -0.21
CA LEU A 216 -9.21 5.53 -0.94
C LEU A 216 -8.82 6.92 -0.40
N ASN A 217 -8.67 7.06 0.91
CA ASN A 217 -8.23 8.31 1.53
C ASN A 217 -6.77 8.60 1.15
N GLU A 218 -5.91 7.58 1.16
CA GLU A 218 -4.52 7.70 0.74
C GLU A 218 -4.41 8.04 -0.75
N GLY A 219 -5.17 7.37 -1.63
CA GLY A 219 -5.22 7.69 -3.06
C GLY A 219 -5.68 9.13 -3.33
N THR A 220 -6.72 9.58 -2.62
CA THR A 220 -7.23 10.96 -2.75
C THR A 220 -6.17 11.97 -2.32
N LYS A 221 -5.53 11.74 -1.17
CA LYS A 221 -4.43 12.57 -0.67
C LYS A 221 -3.25 12.57 -1.63
N PHE A 222 -2.86 11.41 -2.14
CA PHE A 222 -1.76 11.27 -3.10
C PHE A 222 -1.96 12.15 -4.34
N TYR A 223 -3.13 12.09 -4.99
CA TYR A 223 -3.36 12.90 -6.19
C TYR A 223 -3.43 14.39 -5.89
N ASN A 224 -4.02 14.78 -4.74
CA ASN A 224 -4.06 16.18 -4.30
C ASN A 224 -2.67 16.72 -3.94
N ASP A 225 -1.78 15.89 -3.37
CA ASP A 225 -0.39 16.24 -3.08
C ASP A 225 0.46 16.28 -4.37
N LEU A 226 0.14 15.45 -5.37
CA LEU A 226 0.82 15.40 -6.66
C LEU A 226 0.52 16.61 -7.54
N THR A 227 -0.74 17.06 -7.59
CA THR A 227 -1.16 18.21 -8.43
C THR A 227 -0.28 19.46 -8.28
N PRO A 228 -0.03 20.02 -7.08
CA PRO A 228 0.81 21.21 -6.95
C PRO A 228 2.27 20.98 -7.37
N ILE A 229 2.77 19.74 -7.26
CA ILE A 229 4.11 19.37 -7.75
C ILE A 229 4.14 19.44 -9.29
N LEU A 230 3.12 18.90 -9.95
CA LEU A 230 3.00 18.94 -11.41
C LEU A 230 2.78 20.36 -11.94
N VAL A 231 1.98 21.17 -11.25
CA VAL A 231 1.80 22.60 -11.60
C VAL A 231 3.13 23.34 -11.52
N ARG A 232 3.98 23.05 -10.52
CA ARG A 232 5.32 23.64 -10.44
C ARG A 232 6.22 23.22 -11.60
N LEU A 233 6.16 21.96 -12.01
CA LEU A 233 6.87 21.48 -13.21
C LEU A 233 6.37 22.19 -14.47
N GLN A 234 5.05 22.33 -14.61
CA GLN A 234 4.43 23.04 -15.72
C GLN A 234 4.91 24.49 -15.80
N GLN A 235 4.96 25.20 -14.67
CA GLN A 235 5.49 26.56 -14.64
C GLN A 235 6.94 26.62 -15.12
N LYS A 236 7.82 25.73 -14.63
CA LYS A 236 9.23 25.68 -15.08
C LYS A 236 9.35 25.47 -16.59
N ILE A 237 8.56 24.56 -17.15
CA ILE A 237 8.55 24.27 -18.59
C ILE A 237 8.00 25.47 -19.37
N SER A 238 6.93 26.10 -18.88
CA SER A 238 6.36 27.32 -19.47
C SER A 238 7.36 28.46 -19.49
N ASP A 239 8.09 28.70 -18.39
CA ASP A 239 9.11 29.74 -18.30
C ASP A 239 10.27 29.48 -19.27
N PHE A 240 10.70 28.22 -19.37
CA PHE A 240 11.69 27.79 -20.37
C PHE A 240 11.22 28.07 -21.80
N CYS A 241 10.01 27.64 -22.16
CA CYS A 241 9.44 27.85 -23.49
C CYS A 241 9.26 29.35 -23.80
N PHE A 242 8.89 30.16 -22.80
CA PHE A 242 8.77 31.62 -22.93
C PHE A 242 10.13 32.29 -23.19
N ALA A 243 11.17 31.90 -22.45
CA ALA A 243 12.53 32.37 -22.70
C ALA A 243 13.01 31.99 -24.12
N ARG A 244 12.72 30.76 -24.55
CA ARG A 244 13.03 30.27 -25.90
C ARG A 244 12.26 31.01 -26.98
N GLN A 245 11.00 31.37 -26.72
CA GLN A 245 10.20 32.18 -27.65
C GLN A 245 10.78 33.59 -27.79
N THR A 246 11.21 34.20 -26.69
CA THR A 246 11.83 35.55 -26.69
C THR A 246 13.14 35.54 -27.46
N GLU A 247 14.02 34.56 -27.19
CA GLU A 247 15.27 34.37 -27.92
C GLU A 247 15.03 34.17 -29.42
N LYS A 248 14.00 33.39 -29.77
CA LYS A 248 13.59 33.15 -31.17
C LYS A 248 13.23 34.46 -31.87
N GLU A 249 12.41 35.28 -31.25
CA GLU A 249 11.94 36.56 -31.82
C GLU A 249 13.09 37.54 -32.01
N ASP A 250 14.01 37.62 -31.05
CA ASP A 250 15.18 38.49 -31.17
C ASP A 250 16.16 38.00 -32.24
N LEU A 251 16.39 36.69 -32.35
CA LEU A 251 17.22 36.13 -33.42
C LEU A 251 16.58 36.35 -34.80
N MET A 252 15.26 36.19 -34.92
CA MET A 252 14.55 36.46 -36.18
C MET A 252 14.69 37.93 -36.60
N LYS A 253 14.57 38.89 -35.67
CA LYS A 253 14.81 40.31 -35.97
C LYS A 253 16.23 40.54 -36.47
N GLN A 254 17.23 39.94 -35.84
CA GLN A 254 18.64 40.06 -36.26
C GLN A 254 18.88 39.45 -37.65
N VAL A 255 18.33 38.26 -37.92
CA VAL A 255 18.45 37.62 -39.23
C VAL A 255 17.80 38.47 -40.32
N GLN A 256 16.59 39.01 -40.06
CA GLN A 256 15.90 39.89 -41.00
C GLN A 256 16.68 41.18 -41.26
N GLN A 257 17.22 41.82 -40.22
CA GLN A 257 18.05 43.01 -40.34
C GLN A 257 19.33 42.75 -41.15
N ASN A 258 19.99 41.61 -40.94
CA ASN A 258 21.17 41.22 -41.71
C ASN A 258 20.86 40.94 -43.19
N ILE A 259 19.66 40.42 -43.50
CA ILE A 259 19.20 40.23 -44.89
C ILE A 259 18.92 41.60 -45.55
N VAL A 260 18.20 42.50 -44.88
CA VAL A 260 17.84 43.82 -45.41
C VAL A 260 19.05 44.72 -45.59
N SER A 261 20.04 44.63 -44.69
CA SER A 261 21.25 45.45 -44.73
C SER A 261 22.28 44.98 -45.78
N GLY A 262 21.99 43.91 -46.53
CA GLY A 262 22.79 43.49 -47.68
C GLY A 262 24.23 43.06 -47.34
N ASN A 263 24.50 42.64 -46.11
CA ASN A 263 25.85 42.21 -45.72
C ASN A 263 26.07 40.74 -46.14
N GLU A 264 26.08 40.50 -47.46
CA GLU A 264 26.66 39.29 -48.03
C GLU A 264 28.18 39.39 -47.93
N THR A 265 28.73 39.09 -46.76
CA THR A 265 30.15 38.74 -46.68
C THR A 265 30.33 37.35 -47.30
N ALA A 266 30.51 37.35 -48.61
CA ALA A 266 31.14 36.27 -49.36
C ALA A 266 32.45 35.88 -48.64
N GLY A 267 32.65 34.58 -48.50
CA GLY A 267 33.57 33.99 -47.53
C GLY A 267 35.01 34.47 -47.60
N LYS A 268 35.68 34.39 -46.45
CA LYS A 268 37.11 34.11 -46.31
C LYS A 268 37.40 33.66 -44.87
N THR A 269 37.72 32.39 -44.70
CA THR A 269 38.69 31.91 -43.69
C THR A 269 40.11 32.06 -44.27
N PRO A 270 41.18 31.82 -43.52
CA PRO A 270 41.48 32.18 -42.12
C PRO A 270 42.85 32.91 -42.02
N TYR A 271 43.10 33.67 -40.95
CA TYR A 271 44.49 33.95 -40.54
C TYR A 271 44.71 33.69 -39.05
N PRO A 272 45.77 32.94 -38.70
CA PRO A 272 46.14 32.63 -37.33
C PRO A 272 47.11 33.67 -36.81
N TYR A 273 46.81 34.27 -35.66
CA TYR A 273 47.85 34.85 -34.82
C TYR A 273 47.65 34.34 -33.41
N GLY A 274 48.57 33.46 -33.00
CA GLY A 274 48.76 33.09 -31.62
C GLY A 274 49.45 34.22 -30.86
N VAL A 275 49.02 34.40 -29.62
CA VAL A 275 49.87 34.88 -28.52
C VAL A 275 49.50 34.07 -27.28
N GLN A 276 50.53 33.50 -26.65
CA GLN A 276 50.51 32.71 -25.42
C GLN A 276 50.11 33.52 -24.18
N PRO A 277 49.75 32.85 -23.06
CA PRO A 277 49.10 33.47 -21.91
C PRO A 277 50.13 34.08 -20.96
N GLN A 278 49.87 35.31 -20.49
CA GLN A 278 50.56 35.87 -19.34
C GLN A 278 49.62 35.89 -18.13
N GLN A 279 49.97 35.08 -17.13
CA GLN A 279 49.36 35.07 -15.81
C GLN A 279 49.65 36.39 -15.10
N GLN A 280 48.61 37.07 -14.62
CA GLN A 280 48.74 38.01 -13.51
C GLN A 280 47.50 37.87 -12.61
N GLN A 281 47.70 37.29 -11.42
CA GLN A 281 46.76 37.37 -10.32
C GLN A 281 46.71 38.82 -9.81
N ALA A 282 45.51 39.39 -9.69
CA ALA A 282 45.22 40.39 -8.67
C ALA A 282 43.71 40.39 -8.37
N GLN A 283 43.43 40.37 -7.07
CA GLN A 283 42.14 40.21 -6.42
C GLN A 283 41.39 41.56 -6.30
N MET A 284 40.06 41.48 -6.35
CA MET A 284 39.06 42.34 -5.68
C MET A 284 39.06 43.87 -5.92
N GLY A 285 37.96 44.35 -6.52
CA GLY A 285 37.53 45.74 -6.47
C GLY A 285 36.25 45.94 -7.27
N GLY A 286 35.14 46.19 -6.59
CA GLY A 286 33.78 46.16 -7.14
C GLY A 286 33.49 47.24 -8.18
N TYR A 287 32.56 46.92 -9.08
CA TYR A 287 31.89 47.90 -9.93
C TYR A 287 30.38 47.77 -9.85
N ASN A 288 29.83 48.93 -9.51
CA ASN A 288 28.46 49.33 -9.35
C ASN A 288 27.80 49.47 -10.73
N THR A 289 26.61 48.91 -10.96
CA THR A 289 25.77 49.23 -12.13
C THR A 289 24.61 50.12 -11.68
N PRO A 290 24.34 51.26 -12.36
CA PRO A 290 23.20 52.10 -12.02
C PRO A 290 21.97 51.76 -12.87
N TYR A 291 20.89 51.36 -12.22
CA TYR A 291 19.52 51.58 -12.71
C TYR A 291 18.69 52.16 -11.56
N PRO A 292 17.83 53.15 -11.84
CA PRO A 292 16.68 53.40 -10.98
C PRO A 292 15.37 53.43 -11.78
N VAL A 293 14.42 52.56 -11.42
CA VAL A 293 13.00 52.95 -11.23
C VAL A 293 12.40 52.05 -10.13
N GLN A 294 11.90 52.67 -9.05
CA GLN A 294 11.17 52.06 -7.91
C GLN A 294 9.64 52.24 -8.14
N TYR A 295 8.63 51.56 -7.57
CA TYR A 295 8.31 50.96 -6.24
C TYR A 295 6.88 50.30 -6.39
N PRO A 296 6.14 49.78 -5.36
CA PRO A 296 6.49 49.16 -4.05
C PRO A 296 5.65 47.90 -3.63
N GLY A 297 6.25 47.06 -2.76
CA GLY A 297 5.61 46.29 -1.66
C GLY A 297 4.88 44.97 -2.00
N THR A 298 4.99 43.84 -1.29
CA THR A 298 5.54 43.49 0.04
C THR A 298 5.87 41.98 0.06
N TYR A 299 7.08 41.60 0.44
CA TYR A 299 7.45 40.23 0.82
C TYR A 299 7.66 40.15 2.33
N PRO A 300 7.45 38.97 2.93
CA PRO A 300 8.42 38.48 3.89
C PRO A 300 8.88 37.05 3.57
N GLY A 301 10.17 36.81 3.79
CA GLY A 301 10.69 35.49 4.19
C GLY A 301 11.44 34.70 3.12
N ALA A 302 12.75 34.91 3.07
CA ALA A 302 13.69 33.89 2.59
C ALA A 302 13.71 32.72 3.57
N PHE A 303 13.58 31.49 3.08
CA PHE A 303 13.78 30.26 3.86
C PHE A 303 14.66 29.27 3.08
N PRO A 304 15.46 28.46 3.80
CA PRO A 304 16.64 27.79 3.26
C PRO A 304 16.30 26.62 2.36
N GLN A 305 17.22 26.30 1.43
CA GLN A 305 17.20 25.05 0.67
C GLN A 305 17.16 23.85 1.62
N GLN A 306 16.01 23.17 1.71
CA GLN A 306 15.93 21.85 2.29
C GLN A 306 16.33 20.83 1.24
N GLN A 307 17.44 20.12 1.52
CA GLN A 307 17.75 18.85 0.88
C GLN A 307 16.65 17.86 1.23
N PHE A 308 15.98 17.32 0.22
CA PHE A 308 15.03 16.24 0.41
C PHE A 308 15.77 14.95 0.77
N GLY A 309 15.43 14.39 1.93
CA GLY A 309 15.83 13.05 2.33
C GLY A 309 15.36 12.00 1.33
N ALA A 310 16.15 10.94 1.21
CA ALA A 310 15.85 9.78 0.37
C ALA A 310 14.47 9.19 0.70
N PHE A 311 13.69 8.90 -0.34
CA PHE A 311 12.48 8.10 -0.21
C PHE A 311 12.84 6.70 0.31
N PRO A 312 12.07 6.12 1.26
CA PRO A 312 12.25 4.73 1.64
C PRO A 312 12.03 3.82 0.41
N PRO A 313 12.85 2.77 0.25
CA PRO A 313 12.67 1.83 -0.85
C PRO A 313 11.30 1.13 -0.74
N PRO A 314 10.69 0.74 -1.88
CA PRO A 314 9.44 0.00 -1.87
C PRO A 314 9.62 -1.34 -1.14
N PRO A 315 8.59 -1.86 -0.45
CA PRO A 315 8.67 -3.18 0.17
C PRO A 315 8.96 -4.23 -0.90
N ALA A 316 10.05 -4.97 -0.69
CA ALA A 316 10.45 -6.07 -1.56
C ALA A 316 9.35 -7.14 -1.55
N PHE A 317 8.67 -7.32 -2.68
CA PHE A 317 7.91 -8.53 -2.94
C PHE A 317 8.90 -9.69 -2.99
N ASN A 318 8.94 -10.47 -1.92
CA ASN A 318 9.68 -11.72 -1.87
C ASN A 318 8.98 -12.72 -2.80
N GLN A 319 9.36 -12.73 -4.08
CA GLN A 319 9.06 -13.85 -4.97
C GLN A 319 9.98 -14.99 -4.55
N GLN A 320 9.50 -15.86 -3.65
CA GLN A 320 10.06 -17.20 -3.52
C GLN A 320 9.80 -17.93 -4.84
N GLN A 321 10.80 -17.93 -5.73
CA GLN A 321 10.94 -18.93 -6.76
C GLN A 321 11.08 -20.28 -6.06
N GLN A 322 10.03 -21.09 -6.12
CA GLN A 322 10.11 -22.51 -5.83
C GLN A 322 11.04 -23.13 -6.88
N GLN A 323 12.25 -23.50 -6.46
CA GLN A 323 13.09 -24.42 -7.22
C GLN A 323 12.41 -25.81 -7.22
N PRO A 324 12.37 -26.51 -8.36
CA PRO A 324 11.94 -27.90 -8.36
C PRO A 324 12.96 -28.77 -7.59
N PRO A 325 12.52 -29.82 -6.87
CA PRO A 325 13.41 -30.64 -6.08
C PRO A 325 14.36 -31.45 -6.98
N ASN A 326 15.65 -31.39 -6.62
CA ASN A 326 16.72 -32.21 -7.16
C ASN A 326 16.41 -33.69 -6.90
N ASN A 327 16.32 -34.49 -7.97
CA ASN A 327 16.17 -35.93 -7.90
C ASN A 327 17.56 -36.57 -7.68
N PRO A 328 17.80 -37.39 -6.64
CA PRO A 328 19.06 -38.10 -6.52
C PRO A 328 19.10 -39.28 -7.50
N THR A 329 20.13 -39.28 -8.33
CA THR A 329 20.48 -40.34 -9.28
C THR A 329 20.76 -41.66 -8.54
N ASN A 330 20.08 -42.71 -8.95
CA ASN A 330 20.25 -44.09 -8.47
C ASN A 330 21.49 -44.69 -9.16
N PRO A 331 22.51 -45.21 -8.43
CA PRO A 331 23.72 -45.71 -9.06
C PRO A 331 23.61 -47.21 -9.33
N PHE A 332 22.61 -47.64 -10.11
CA PHE A 332 22.57 -48.96 -10.77
C PHE A 332 21.50 -48.93 -11.87
N GLN A 333 21.89 -48.46 -13.06
CA GLN A 333 21.50 -48.96 -14.38
C GLN A 333 22.14 -48.12 -15.48
#